data_AF-A0A0Q7DIR4-F1
#
_entry.id   AF-A0A0Q7DIR4-F1
#
_cell.length_a   1.000
_cell.length_b   1.000
_cell.length_c   1.000
_cell.angle_alpha   90.00
_cell.angle_beta   90.00
_cell.angle_gamma   90.00
#
_symmetry.space_group_name_H-M   'P 1'
#
loop_
_entity.id
_entity.type
_entity.pdbx_description
1 polymer ?
#
loop_
_entity_poly.entity_id
_entity_poly.type
_entity_poly.pdbx_seq_one_letter_code
_entity_poly.pdbx_strand_id
1 'polypeptide(L)'
;MTLKKLVVAGFAVAALMMPSFGALAQEATTPAAPAEGAAAPAAPAADAAAAPAAPANPAQNWLKVCDPIDGGKQACIMRQVVVANGQFLGSFLLRDDPGQESRLLAVAAVPLGVLLPFGLTWQIDGGKPIRVPFMLCDPQSCATQLVINEAYVNSLKKGGILKLTAKNRQNKDLVIDITLAGFTSVYDGAAAMTFDEFNKQSTAPSALEKQLQDRAEELRKQLGTDGAAPPATPAAPQ
;
A
#
# COMPACT_ATOMS: atom_id res chain seq x y z
N MET A 1 -17.02 -53.45 -24.82
CA MET A 1 -17.17 -54.76 -24.15
C MET A 1 -15.92 -54.95 -23.28
N THR A 2 -16.02 -54.88 -21.94
CA THR A 2 -16.17 -56.04 -21.02
C THR A 2 -15.11 -57.12 -21.29
N LEU A 3 -14.29 -57.62 -20.35
CA LEU A 3 -14.34 -57.71 -18.86
C LEU A 3 -12.86 -57.69 -18.34
N LYS A 4 -12.45 -57.72 -17.06
CA LYS A 4 -13.07 -57.89 -15.72
C LYS A 4 -12.20 -57.17 -14.65
N LYS A 5 -12.61 -57.18 -13.38
CA LYS A 5 -11.84 -56.74 -12.19
C LYS A 5 -11.16 -57.94 -11.50
N LEU A 6 -10.08 -57.71 -10.74
CA LEU A 6 -9.64 -58.60 -9.65
C LEU A 6 -9.47 -57.80 -8.35
N VAL A 7 -9.69 -58.47 -7.21
CA VAL A 7 -10.16 -57.88 -5.96
C VAL A 7 -9.56 -58.61 -4.75
N VAL A 8 -9.04 -57.84 -3.79
CA VAL A 8 -8.91 -58.08 -2.33
C VAL A 8 -8.21 -59.35 -1.79
N ALA A 9 -7.15 -59.12 -1.01
CA ALA A 9 -6.95 -59.58 0.38
C ALA A 9 -5.70 -58.85 0.95
N GLY A 10 -5.55 -58.50 2.23
CA GLY A 10 -6.39 -58.74 3.40
C GLY A 10 -5.54 -59.25 4.57
N PHE A 11 -5.12 -58.37 5.48
CA PHE A 11 -4.54 -58.73 6.78
C PHE A 11 -5.07 -57.80 7.88
N ALA A 12 -5.42 -58.38 9.03
CA ALA A 12 -6.00 -57.72 10.20
C ALA A 12 -5.22 -58.15 11.47
N VAL A 13 -5.76 -57.84 12.67
CA VAL A 13 -5.22 -58.13 14.04
C VAL A 13 -4.20 -57.06 14.50
N ALA A 14 -4.30 -56.42 15.68
CA ALA A 14 -5.37 -56.36 16.70
C ALA A 14 -5.31 -55.03 17.51
N ALA A 15 -6.35 -54.77 18.31
CA ALA A 15 -6.55 -53.55 19.11
C ALA A 15 -5.92 -53.61 20.52
N LEU A 16 -5.83 -52.45 21.20
CA LEU A 16 -5.95 -52.32 22.67
C LEU A 16 -6.18 -50.85 23.12
N MET A 17 -7.30 -50.64 23.83
CA MET A 17 -7.62 -49.60 24.87
C MET A 17 -7.87 -48.11 24.51
N MET A 18 -9.07 -47.65 24.89
CA MET A 18 -9.46 -46.24 25.21
C MET A 18 -9.42 -46.04 26.76
N PRO A 19 -9.57 -44.81 27.32
CA PRO A 19 -10.86 -44.09 27.45
C PRO A 19 -10.76 -42.61 26.96
N SER A 20 -11.81 -41.89 26.56
CA SER A 20 -13.24 -41.81 26.98
C SER A 20 -13.52 -40.96 28.21
N PHE A 21 -13.34 -39.64 28.07
CA PHE A 21 -14.03 -38.57 28.81
C PHE A 21 -14.53 -37.56 27.76
N GLY A 22 -15.71 -36.95 27.83
CA GLY A 22 -16.80 -37.07 28.79
C GLY A 22 -17.82 -35.97 28.48
N ALA A 23 -18.83 -36.25 27.67
CA ALA A 23 -19.82 -35.26 27.24
C ALA A 23 -20.98 -35.21 28.24
N LEU A 24 -21.28 -34.04 28.78
CA LEU A 24 -22.52 -33.76 29.50
C LEU A 24 -23.23 -32.58 28.85
N ALA A 25 -24.42 -32.85 28.34
CA ALA A 25 -25.44 -31.84 28.08
C ALA A 25 -26.42 -31.86 29.26
N GLN A 26 -26.83 -30.69 29.73
CA GLN A 26 -28.02 -30.53 30.56
C GLN A 26 -28.83 -29.34 30.05
N GLU A 27 -30.11 -29.58 29.78
CA GLU A 27 -31.08 -28.56 29.39
C GLU A 27 -31.39 -27.61 30.54
N ALA A 28 -31.72 -26.37 30.19
CA ALA A 28 -32.13 -25.34 31.14
C ALA A 28 -33.66 -25.27 31.26
N THR A 29 -34.16 -25.18 32.48
CA THR A 29 -35.53 -24.74 32.77
C THR A 29 -35.52 -23.71 33.91
N THR A 30 -35.93 -22.50 33.56
CA THR A 30 -36.17 -21.27 34.38
C THR A 30 -37.28 -21.55 35.45
N PRO A 31 -37.47 -20.77 36.56
CA PRO A 31 -37.26 -19.31 36.61
C PRO A 31 -36.91 -18.61 37.96
N ALA A 32 -36.83 -17.27 37.83
CA ALA A 32 -37.00 -16.21 38.84
C ALA A 32 -35.73 -15.55 39.46
N ALA A 33 -35.71 -14.22 39.39
CA ALA A 33 -34.75 -13.32 40.03
C ALA A 33 -35.36 -12.72 41.32
N PRO A 34 -34.61 -11.96 42.15
CA PRO A 34 -34.24 -10.58 41.81
C PRO A 34 -32.77 -10.19 42.11
N ALA A 35 -32.45 -8.97 41.66
CA ALA A 35 -31.18 -8.25 41.69
C ALA A 35 -30.38 -8.23 43.01
N GLU A 36 -29.04 -8.09 42.91
CA GLU A 36 -28.33 -6.87 43.36
C GLU A 36 -26.87 -6.78 42.85
N GLY A 37 -26.31 -5.56 42.86
CA GLY A 37 -24.87 -5.27 43.09
C GLY A 37 -23.81 -5.71 42.05
N ALA A 38 -23.30 -4.76 41.27
CA ALA A 38 -22.21 -5.01 40.31
C ALA A 38 -20.78 -4.92 40.93
N ALA A 39 -19.88 -5.80 40.49
CA ALA A 39 -18.44 -5.50 40.27
C ALA A 39 -17.75 -6.67 39.52
N ALA A 40 -17.39 -6.48 38.25
CA ALA A 40 -16.57 -7.42 37.48
C ALA A 40 -15.13 -6.89 37.34
N PRO A 41 -14.08 -7.70 37.60
CA PRO A 41 -12.71 -7.29 37.32
C PRO A 41 -12.46 -7.18 35.80
N ALA A 42 -11.77 -6.12 35.37
CA ALA A 42 -11.43 -5.93 33.96
C ALA A 42 -10.40 -6.95 33.47
N ALA A 43 -10.62 -7.52 32.29
CA ALA A 43 -9.61 -8.31 31.58
C ALA A 43 -8.56 -7.39 30.91
N PRO A 44 -7.30 -7.82 30.75
CA PRO A 44 -6.29 -7.03 30.07
C PRO A 44 -6.64 -6.84 28.59
N ALA A 45 -6.49 -5.61 28.08
CA ALA A 45 -6.63 -5.34 26.65
C ALA A 45 -5.54 -6.06 25.85
N ALA A 46 -5.92 -6.73 24.77
CA ALA A 46 -4.97 -7.31 23.83
C ALA A 46 -4.27 -6.19 23.05
N ASP A 47 -2.96 -6.32 22.90
CA ASP A 47 -2.11 -5.36 22.18
C ASP A 47 -2.54 -5.29 20.70
N ALA A 48 -3.09 -4.16 20.29
CA ALA A 48 -3.59 -3.96 18.93
C ALA A 48 -2.41 -3.68 18.00
N ALA A 49 -1.88 -4.73 17.37
CA ALA A 49 -0.85 -4.63 16.34
C ALA A 49 -1.27 -3.59 15.28
N ALA A 50 -0.51 -2.49 15.19
CA ALA A 50 -0.82 -1.39 14.29
C ALA A 50 -0.80 -1.86 12.83
N ALA A 51 -1.98 -1.86 12.19
CA ALA A 51 -2.07 -2.05 10.75
C ALA A 51 -1.28 -0.92 10.03
N PRO A 52 -0.54 -1.22 8.95
CA PRO A 52 0.19 -0.19 8.23
C PRO A 52 -0.77 0.88 7.73
N ALA A 53 -0.43 2.15 7.98
CA ALA A 53 -1.28 3.28 7.63
C ALA A 53 -1.54 3.30 6.11
N ALA A 54 -2.78 3.05 5.71
CA ALA A 54 -3.20 3.25 4.34
C ALA A 54 -3.06 4.74 3.97
N PRO A 55 -2.55 5.07 2.77
CA PRO A 55 -2.34 6.45 2.36
C PRO A 55 -3.66 7.24 2.37
N ALA A 56 -3.60 8.45 2.92
CA ALA A 56 -4.74 9.36 2.97
C ALA A 56 -5.12 9.78 1.54
N ASN A 57 -6.33 9.41 1.11
CA ASN A 57 -6.88 9.55 -0.25
C ASN A 57 -6.11 8.74 -1.34
N PRO A 58 -6.74 7.70 -1.93
CA PRO A 58 -6.11 6.90 -2.98
C PRO A 58 -5.61 7.68 -4.21
N ALA A 59 -6.22 8.83 -4.51
CA ALA A 59 -5.77 9.70 -5.61
C ALA A 59 -4.34 10.24 -5.40
N GLN A 60 -3.86 10.37 -4.16
CA GLN A 60 -2.49 10.82 -3.88
C GLN A 60 -1.42 9.73 -4.11
N ASN A 61 -1.82 8.49 -4.42
CA ASN A 61 -0.88 7.42 -4.76
C ASN A 61 -0.37 7.50 -6.20
N TRP A 62 -1.11 8.19 -7.08
CA TRP A 62 -0.80 8.29 -8.50
C TRP A 62 -0.24 9.67 -8.81
N LEU A 63 1.04 9.74 -9.12
CA LEU A 63 1.68 10.93 -9.67
C LEU A 63 1.50 10.95 -11.18
N LYS A 64 1.25 12.13 -11.77
CA LYS A 64 1.32 12.38 -13.21
C LYS A 64 2.09 13.66 -13.50
N VAL A 65 3.15 13.53 -14.28
CA VAL A 65 3.93 14.65 -14.82
C VAL A 65 3.74 14.66 -16.34
N CYS A 66 3.59 15.83 -16.95
CA CYS A 66 3.46 15.96 -18.39
C CYS A 66 4.29 17.13 -18.91
N ASP A 67 5.07 16.88 -19.96
CA ASP A 67 5.86 17.87 -20.66
C ASP A 67 5.21 18.21 -22.01
N PRO A 68 5.19 19.49 -22.44
CA PRO A 68 4.71 19.88 -23.76
C PRO A 68 5.65 19.37 -24.85
N ILE A 69 5.08 18.96 -25.99
CA ILE A 69 5.82 18.54 -27.19
C ILE A 69 5.26 19.24 -28.44
N ASP A 70 5.99 19.12 -29.56
CA ASP A 70 5.63 19.75 -30.83
C ASP A 70 4.20 19.44 -31.30
N GLY A 71 3.60 20.40 -32.00
CA GLY A 71 2.23 20.29 -32.49
C GLY A 71 1.14 20.44 -31.42
N GLY A 72 1.46 21.03 -30.27
CA GLY A 72 0.48 21.35 -29.21
C GLY A 72 0.01 20.13 -28.42
N LYS A 73 0.80 19.05 -28.40
CA LYS A 73 0.54 17.84 -27.62
C LYS A 73 1.34 17.86 -26.32
N GLN A 74 1.12 16.86 -25.46
CA GLN A 74 1.93 16.62 -24.27
C GLN A 74 2.35 15.15 -24.22
N ALA A 75 3.56 14.90 -23.72
CA ALA A 75 4.01 13.58 -23.32
C ALA A 75 3.86 13.47 -21.80
N CYS A 76 3.16 12.44 -21.34
CA CYS A 76 2.86 12.25 -19.91
C CYS A 76 3.49 10.97 -19.37
N ILE A 77 3.96 11.03 -18.13
CA ILE A 77 4.38 9.88 -17.34
C ILE A 77 3.53 9.86 -16.08
N MET A 78 2.87 8.73 -15.82
CA MET A 78 2.20 8.45 -14.56
C MET A 78 2.92 7.34 -13.81
N ARG A 79 2.96 7.43 -12.48
CA ARG A 79 3.61 6.42 -11.63
C ARG A 79 2.90 6.27 -10.28
N GLN A 80 2.85 5.03 -9.81
CA GLN A 80 2.58 4.68 -8.41
C GLN A 80 3.74 3.83 -7.89
N VAL A 81 4.15 4.07 -6.65
CA VAL A 81 5.18 3.29 -5.94
C VAL A 81 4.55 2.70 -4.68
N VAL A 82 4.76 1.41 -4.44
CA VAL A 82 4.34 0.72 -3.23
C VAL A 82 5.55 0.61 -2.29
N VAL A 83 5.38 1.13 -1.08
CA VAL A 83 6.40 1.15 -0.02
C VAL A 83 5.77 0.59 1.25
N ALA A 84 6.50 -0.22 2.01
CA ALA A 84 6.12 -0.60 3.36
C ALA A 84 7.35 -0.51 4.27
N ASN A 85 7.18 0.05 5.48
CA ASN A 85 8.26 0.23 6.46
C ASN A 85 9.50 0.97 5.88
N GLY A 86 9.28 1.92 4.98
CA GLY A 86 10.34 2.64 4.26
C GLY A 86 11.02 1.86 3.13
N GLN A 87 10.68 0.58 2.91
CA GLN A 87 11.26 -0.26 1.87
C GLN A 87 10.38 -0.31 0.61
N PHE A 88 11.01 -0.17 -0.56
CA PHE A 88 10.36 -0.41 -1.86
C PHE A 88 9.82 -1.84 -1.96
N LEU A 89 8.53 -1.97 -2.28
CA LEU A 89 7.87 -3.24 -2.55
C LEU A 89 7.54 -3.43 -4.04
N GLY A 90 7.40 -2.35 -4.80
CA GLY A 90 7.16 -2.42 -6.24
C GLY A 90 6.67 -1.09 -6.81
N SER A 91 6.51 -1.03 -8.13
CA SER A 91 5.91 0.15 -8.79
C SER A 91 5.32 -0.19 -10.14
N PHE A 92 4.40 0.67 -10.59
CA PHE A 92 3.90 0.71 -11.95
C PHE A 92 4.07 2.12 -12.51
N LEU A 93 4.50 2.21 -13.76
CA LEU A 93 4.62 3.43 -14.53
C LEU A 93 3.91 3.23 -15.87
N LEU A 94 3.18 4.25 -16.32
CA LEU A 94 2.62 4.34 -17.66
C LEU A 94 3.10 5.64 -18.30
N ARG A 95 3.83 5.53 -19.41
CA ARG A 95 4.09 6.64 -20.32
C ARG A 95 3.02 6.67 -21.40
N ASP A 96 2.45 7.85 -21.65
CA ASP A 96 1.67 8.19 -22.83
C ASP A 96 2.39 9.33 -23.57
N ASP A 97 3.18 8.98 -24.58
CA ASP A 97 4.00 9.90 -25.36
C ASP A 97 3.63 9.84 -26.84
N PRO A 98 2.78 10.75 -27.35
CA PRO A 98 2.32 10.74 -28.74
C PRO A 98 3.39 11.20 -29.75
N GLY A 99 4.62 11.49 -29.30
CA GLY A 99 5.80 11.69 -30.16
C GLY A 99 6.62 10.42 -30.40
N GLN A 100 6.32 9.31 -29.71
CA GLN A 100 7.06 8.04 -29.80
C GLN A 100 6.23 6.98 -30.55
N GLU A 101 6.90 6.10 -31.32
CA GLU A 101 6.22 4.96 -31.96
C GLU A 101 5.53 4.05 -30.92
N SER A 102 6.22 3.78 -29.81
CA SER A 102 5.64 3.12 -28.64
C SER A 102 5.00 4.15 -27.70
N ARG A 103 3.92 4.79 -28.16
CA ARG A 103 3.19 5.84 -27.42
C ARG A 103 2.84 5.41 -25.99
N LEU A 104 2.09 4.31 -25.86
CA LEU A 104 1.65 3.76 -24.59
C LEU A 104 2.63 2.68 -24.11
N LEU A 105 3.52 3.05 -23.18
CA LEU A 105 4.55 2.17 -22.65
C LEU A 105 4.38 2.00 -21.14
N ALA A 106 4.08 0.77 -20.72
CA ALA A 106 3.97 0.41 -19.31
C ALA A 106 5.27 -0.23 -18.81
N VAL A 107 5.70 0.13 -17.60
CA VAL A 107 6.84 -0.44 -16.90
C VAL A 107 6.41 -0.82 -15.49
N ALA A 108 6.61 -2.08 -15.11
CA ALA A 108 6.37 -2.56 -13.75
C ALA A 108 7.68 -3.10 -13.16
N ALA A 109 8.01 -2.67 -11.94
CA ALA A 109 9.24 -3.04 -11.26
C ALA A 109 8.97 -3.64 -9.88
N VAL A 110 9.77 -4.63 -9.50
CA VAL A 110 9.72 -5.35 -8.23
C VAL A 110 11.12 -5.43 -7.59
N PRO A 111 11.25 -5.75 -6.29
CA PRO A 111 12.53 -5.84 -5.62
C PRO A 111 13.44 -6.93 -6.19
N LEU A 112 14.72 -6.86 -5.84
CA LEU A 112 15.72 -7.88 -6.18
C LEU A 112 15.42 -9.24 -5.50
N GLY A 113 16.07 -10.29 -6.00
CA GLY A 113 15.87 -11.66 -5.51
C GLY A 113 14.76 -12.46 -6.20
N VAL A 114 14.24 -11.93 -7.30
CA VAL A 114 13.30 -12.61 -8.21
C VAL A 114 14.02 -13.52 -9.22
N LEU A 115 13.36 -14.59 -9.64
CA LEU A 115 13.86 -15.54 -10.63
C LEU A 115 13.50 -15.05 -12.04
N LEU A 116 14.49 -14.55 -12.78
CA LEU A 116 14.29 -13.96 -14.11
C LEU A 116 13.54 -14.86 -15.12
N PRO A 117 13.75 -16.19 -15.19
CA PRO A 117 12.97 -17.07 -16.08
C PRO A 117 11.46 -17.04 -15.79
N PHE A 118 11.09 -16.74 -14.55
CA PHE A 118 9.77 -16.33 -14.02
C PHE A 118 9.04 -15.28 -14.87
N GLY A 119 9.77 -14.26 -15.35
CA GLY A 119 9.15 -12.98 -15.68
C GLY A 119 8.37 -12.38 -14.49
N LEU A 120 7.61 -11.34 -14.77
CA LEU A 120 6.60 -10.77 -13.86
C LEU A 120 5.22 -11.03 -14.46
N THR A 121 4.34 -11.66 -13.68
CA THR A 121 2.92 -11.79 -14.07
C THR A 121 2.19 -10.52 -13.68
N TRP A 122 1.53 -9.87 -14.64
CA TRP A 122 0.64 -8.73 -14.39
C TRP A 122 -0.81 -9.20 -14.52
N GLN A 123 -1.67 -8.83 -13.58
CA GLN A 123 -3.09 -9.17 -13.59
C GLN A 123 -3.92 -8.01 -13.04
N ILE A 124 -4.92 -7.54 -13.78
CA ILE A 124 -5.88 -6.54 -13.29
C ILE A 124 -7.06 -7.31 -12.67
N ASP A 125 -7.26 -7.15 -11.36
CA ASP A 125 -8.25 -7.85 -10.54
C ASP A 125 -8.30 -9.38 -10.81
N GLY A 126 -9.46 -9.91 -11.20
CA GLY A 126 -9.65 -11.31 -11.63
C GLY A 126 -9.47 -11.54 -13.13
N GLY A 127 -8.95 -10.55 -13.87
CA GLY A 127 -8.75 -10.61 -15.32
C GLY A 127 -7.70 -11.62 -15.76
N LYS A 128 -7.52 -11.78 -17.08
CA LYS A 128 -6.53 -12.72 -17.63
C LYS A 128 -5.10 -12.26 -17.28
N PRO A 129 -4.29 -13.06 -16.58
CA PRO A 129 -2.91 -12.72 -16.29
C PRO A 129 -2.06 -12.74 -17.57
N ILE A 130 -1.10 -11.82 -17.66
CA ILE A 130 -0.07 -11.78 -18.71
C ILE A 130 1.32 -11.90 -18.08
N ARG A 131 2.22 -12.64 -18.71
CA ARG A 131 3.61 -12.82 -18.25
C ARG A 131 4.52 -11.93 -19.07
N VAL A 132 5.15 -10.95 -18.44
CA VAL A 132 6.09 -10.02 -19.07
C VAL A 132 7.52 -10.40 -18.69
N PRO A 133 8.47 -10.54 -19.62
CA PRO A 133 9.86 -10.83 -19.28
C PRO A 133 10.52 -9.64 -18.57
N PHE A 134 11.53 -9.94 -17.73
CA PHE A 134 12.41 -8.91 -17.18
C PHE A 134 13.33 -8.36 -18.26
N MET A 135 13.39 -7.03 -18.35
CA MET A 135 14.16 -6.29 -19.34
C MET A 135 15.47 -5.76 -18.77
N LEU A 136 15.43 -5.27 -17.53
CA LEU A 136 16.59 -4.72 -16.84
C LEU A 136 16.43 -4.92 -15.33
N CYS A 137 17.54 -5.21 -14.64
CA CYS A 137 17.62 -5.03 -13.19
C CYS A 137 18.70 -3.98 -12.90
N ASP A 138 18.35 -3.02 -12.05
CA ASP A 138 19.25 -2.01 -11.49
C ASP A 138 19.63 -2.41 -10.04
N PRO A 139 20.46 -1.64 -9.31
CA PRO A 139 20.84 -1.97 -7.93
C PRO A 139 19.71 -1.98 -6.89
N GLN A 140 18.48 -1.62 -7.25
CA GLN A 140 17.31 -1.51 -6.36
C GLN A 140 16.14 -2.40 -6.82
N SER A 141 15.94 -2.58 -8.13
CA SER A 141 14.75 -3.21 -8.69
C SER A 141 15.02 -4.03 -9.95
N CYS A 142 14.15 -5.01 -10.22
CA CYS A 142 14.04 -5.68 -11.51
C CYS A 142 12.75 -5.22 -12.22
N ALA A 143 12.89 -4.70 -13.44
CA ALA A 143 11.84 -4.09 -14.21
C ALA A 143 11.43 -4.93 -15.43
N THR A 144 10.13 -4.88 -15.74
CA THR A 144 9.49 -5.45 -16.93
C THR A 144 8.85 -4.31 -17.72
N GLN A 145 8.85 -4.41 -19.05
CA GLN A 145 8.31 -3.39 -19.94
C GLN A 145 7.38 -4.01 -20.97
N LEU A 146 6.26 -3.34 -21.24
CA LEU A 146 5.26 -3.77 -22.21
C LEU A 146 4.70 -2.55 -22.95
N VAL A 147 4.71 -2.60 -24.28
CA VAL A 147 3.89 -1.68 -25.09
C VAL A 147 2.45 -2.13 -24.96
N ILE A 148 1.59 -1.26 -24.45
CA ILE A 148 0.17 -1.56 -24.22
C ILE A 148 -0.70 -0.81 -25.23
N ASN A 149 -2.00 -1.08 -25.20
CA ASN A 149 -2.99 -0.39 -26.04
C ASN A 149 -4.06 0.29 -25.19
N GLU A 150 -4.89 1.11 -25.85
CA GLU A 150 -6.01 1.83 -25.23
C GLU A 150 -6.98 0.88 -24.50
N ALA A 151 -7.15 -0.37 -24.95
CA ALA A 151 -8.01 -1.34 -24.26
C ALA A 151 -7.43 -1.76 -22.90
N TYR A 152 -6.11 -1.89 -22.79
CA TYR A 152 -5.42 -2.15 -21.52
C TYR A 152 -5.48 -0.94 -20.58
N VAL A 153 -5.28 0.28 -21.10
CA VAL A 153 -5.48 1.52 -20.33
C VAL A 153 -6.92 1.60 -19.80
N ASN A 154 -7.92 1.33 -20.63
CA ASN A 154 -9.32 1.26 -20.21
C ASN A 154 -9.61 0.13 -19.21
N SER A 155 -8.76 -0.90 -19.15
CA SER A 155 -8.85 -1.96 -18.13
C SER A 155 -8.26 -1.46 -16.80
N LEU A 156 -7.13 -0.75 -16.83
CA LEU A 156 -6.57 -0.07 -15.64
C LEU A 156 -7.54 0.97 -15.07
N LYS A 157 -8.25 1.73 -15.93
CA LYS A 157 -9.26 2.71 -15.50
C LYS A 157 -10.50 2.12 -14.81
N LYS A 158 -10.82 0.86 -15.11
CA LYS A 158 -11.99 0.14 -14.57
C LYS A 158 -11.65 -0.79 -13.42
N GLY A 159 -10.38 -1.14 -13.27
CA GLY A 159 -9.93 -2.08 -12.25
C GLY A 159 -9.77 -1.47 -10.87
N GLY A 160 -9.73 -2.32 -9.84
CA GLY A 160 -9.43 -1.93 -8.47
C GLY A 160 -7.96 -2.13 -8.09
N ILE A 161 -7.36 -3.22 -8.54
CA ILE A 161 -5.99 -3.64 -8.20
C ILE A 161 -5.28 -4.17 -9.45
N LEU A 162 -4.07 -3.65 -9.71
CA LEU A 162 -3.08 -4.29 -10.56
C LEU A 162 -2.17 -5.15 -9.66
N LYS A 163 -2.28 -6.47 -9.81
CA LYS A 163 -1.46 -7.46 -9.13
C LYS A 163 -0.23 -7.78 -9.95
N LEU A 164 0.94 -7.65 -9.34
CA LEU A 164 2.23 -8.07 -9.88
C LEU A 164 2.71 -9.31 -9.11
N THR A 165 3.04 -10.39 -9.81
CA THR A 165 3.49 -11.65 -9.18
C THR A 165 4.80 -12.14 -9.80
N ALA A 166 5.85 -12.22 -8.98
CA ALA A 166 7.15 -12.78 -9.34
C ALA A 166 7.45 -14.05 -8.52
N LYS A 167 8.37 -14.90 -8.99
CA LYS A 167 8.91 -16.01 -8.18
C LYS A 167 10.18 -15.58 -7.48
N ASN A 168 10.29 -15.83 -6.17
CA ASN A 168 11.52 -15.59 -5.40
C ASN A 168 12.48 -16.79 -5.48
N ARG A 169 13.69 -16.69 -4.89
CA ARG A 169 14.70 -17.77 -4.85
C ARG A 169 14.23 -19.10 -4.24
N GLN A 170 13.14 -19.12 -3.46
CA GLN A 170 12.52 -20.32 -2.89
C GLN A 170 11.38 -20.87 -3.77
N ASN A 171 11.21 -20.34 -4.99
CA ASN A 171 10.13 -20.62 -5.92
C ASN A 171 8.71 -20.28 -5.39
N LYS A 172 8.64 -19.45 -4.35
CA LYS A 172 7.38 -18.91 -3.80
C LYS A 172 6.98 -17.63 -4.54
N ASP A 173 5.69 -17.35 -4.57
CA ASP A 173 5.16 -16.11 -5.12
C ASP A 173 5.44 -14.92 -4.21
N LEU A 174 6.06 -13.90 -4.79
CA LEU A 174 6.13 -12.53 -4.28
C LEU A 174 5.03 -11.75 -5.00
N VAL A 175 3.98 -11.39 -4.26
CA VAL A 175 2.80 -10.67 -4.78
C VAL A 175 2.85 -9.23 -4.31
N ILE A 176 2.67 -8.29 -5.24
CA ILE A 176 2.59 -6.85 -4.99
C ILE A 176 1.26 -6.37 -5.56
N ASP A 177 0.39 -5.84 -4.70
CA ASP A 177 -0.89 -5.25 -5.12
C ASP A 177 -0.74 -3.73 -5.25
N ILE A 178 -1.04 -3.22 -6.45
CA ILE A 178 -0.97 -1.81 -6.82
C ILE A 178 -2.40 -1.30 -6.97
N THR A 179 -2.86 -0.40 -6.09
CA THR A 179 -4.25 0.07 -6.12
C THR A 179 -4.49 1.05 -7.26
N LEU A 180 -5.42 0.70 -8.14
CA LEU A 180 -5.86 1.52 -9.29
C LEU A 180 -6.85 2.62 -8.88
N ALA A 181 -7.25 2.69 -7.61
CA ALA A 181 -8.07 3.78 -7.10
C ALA A 181 -7.34 5.13 -7.30
N GLY A 182 -8.01 6.07 -7.98
CA GLY A 182 -7.44 7.35 -8.39
C GLY A 182 -6.82 7.36 -9.79
N PHE A 183 -6.43 6.22 -10.36
CA PHE A 183 -5.77 6.11 -11.68
C PHE A 183 -6.51 6.86 -12.78
N THR A 184 -7.83 6.65 -12.90
CA THR A 184 -8.67 7.28 -13.93
C THR A 184 -8.71 8.79 -13.81
N SER A 185 -8.87 9.31 -12.58
CA SER A 185 -8.90 10.75 -12.31
C SER A 185 -7.58 11.42 -12.68
N VAL A 186 -6.46 10.75 -12.37
CA VAL A 186 -5.12 11.24 -12.70
C VAL A 186 -4.83 11.11 -14.19
N TYR A 187 -5.22 10.01 -14.84
CA TYR A 187 -5.03 9.82 -16.29
C TYR A 187 -5.81 10.83 -17.12
N ASP A 188 -7.10 11.04 -16.81
CA ASP A 188 -7.97 11.94 -17.58
C ASP A 188 -7.86 13.42 -17.15
N GLY A 189 -7.37 13.70 -15.95
CA GLY A 189 -7.14 15.06 -15.46
C GLY A 189 -5.95 15.76 -16.12
N ALA A 190 -5.97 17.10 -16.13
CA ALA A 190 -4.75 17.88 -16.31
C ALA A 190 -3.74 17.51 -15.20
N ALA A 191 -2.44 17.51 -15.53
CA ALA A 191 -1.38 17.00 -14.64
C ALA A 191 -1.51 17.56 -13.21
N ALA A 192 -1.67 16.66 -12.24
CA ALA A 192 -1.83 17.03 -10.84
C ALA A 192 -0.45 17.22 -10.20
N MET A 193 -0.25 18.41 -9.62
CA MET A 193 0.98 18.88 -8.97
C MET A 193 2.09 19.30 -9.95
N THR A 194 2.57 20.54 -9.78
CA THR A 194 3.86 20.97 -10.36
C THR A 194 5.01 20.16 -9.77
N PHE A 195 6.17 20.13 -10.46
CA PHE A 195 7.38 19.51 -9.93
C PHE A 195 7.80 20.11 -8.56
N ASP A 196 7.55 21.41 -8.37
CA ASP A 196 7.69 22.10 -7.08
C ASP A 196 6.78 21.55 -5.98
N GLU A 197 5.51 21.28 -6.27
CA GLU A 197 4.57 20.68 -5.32
C GLU A 197 4.94 19.22 -5.03
N PHE A 198 5.37 18.45 -6.04
CA PHE A 198 5.85 17.08 -5.84
C PHE A 198 7.09 17.05 -4.93
N ASN A 199 8.03 17.97 -5.13
CA ASN A 199 9.22 18.09 -4.28
C ASN A 199 8.81 18.49 -2.84
N LYS A 200 7.95 19.50 -2.66
CA LYS A 200 7.44 19.93 -1.34
C LYS A 200 6.70 18.83 -0.59
N GLN A 201 5.88 18.04 -1.28
CA GLN A 201 5.15 16.91 -0.71
C GLN A 201 6.10 15.75 -0.33
N SER A 202 7.14 15.52 -1.14
CA SER A 202 8.16 14.51 -0.90
C SER A 202 9.15 14.91 0.20
N THR A 203 9.35 16.21 0.45
CA THR A 203 10.17 16.75 1.54
C THR A 203 9.35 17.17 2.75
N ALA A 204 8.58 16.22 3.29
CA ALA A 204 7.87 16.32 4.57
C ALA A 204 8.68 16.96 5.74
N PRO A 205 10.00 16.73 5.92
CA PRO A 205 10.77 17.46 6.95
C PRO A 205 10.77 18.98 6.76
N SER A 206 10.96 19.48 5.53
CA SER A 206 11.16 20.92 5.28
C SER A 206 9.96 21.80 5.65
N ALA A 207 8.73 21.29 5.48
CA ALA A 207 7.51 22.00 5.84
C ALA A 207 7.33 22.04 7.37
N LEU A 208 7.66 20.94 8.06
CA LEU A 208 7.61 20.87 9.52
C LEU A 208 8.70 21.74 10.16
N GLU A 209 9.93 21.68 9.66
CA GLU A 209 11.05 22.52 10.11
C GLU A 209 10.73 24.00 9.98
N LYS A 210 10.14 24.41 8.84
CA LYS A 210 9.69 25.80 8.64
C LYS A 210 8.60 26.19 9.64
N GLN A 211 7.58 25.37 9.84
CA GLN A 211 6.51 25.65 10.79
C GLN A 211 7.01 25.73 12.26
N LEU A 212 8.06 24.97 12.61
CA LEU A 212 8.73 25.05 13.90
C LEU A 212 9.57 26.33 14.04
N GLN A 213 10.25 26.77 12.98
CA GLN A 213 11.00 28.03 12.96
C GLN A 213 10.08 29.26 13.08
N ASP A 214 9.02 29.33 12.27
CA ASP A 214 8.03 30.42 12.31
C ASP A 214 7.43 30.56 13.72
N ARG A 215 7.07 29.44 14.36
CA ARG A 215 6.51 29.41 15.72
C ARG A 215 7.54 29.79 16.80
N ALA A 216 8.83 29.53 16.58
CA ALA A 216 9.91 29.93 17.47
C ALA A 216 10.23 31.43 17.36
N GLU A 217 10.04 32.07 16.20
CA GLU A 217 10.13 33.53 16.08
C GLU A 217 8.93 34.24 16.72
N GLU A 218 7.73 33.70 16.55
CA GLU A 218 6.51 34.23 17.16
C GLU A 218 6.61 34.28 18.69
N LEU A 219 7.10 33.18 19.31
CA LEU A 219 7.36 33.12 20.75
C LEU A 219 8.43 34.13 21.21
N ARG A 220 9.47 34.38 20.41
CA ARG A 220 10.48 35.41 20.73
C ARG A 220 9.89 36.82 20.70
N LYS A 221 8.98 37.12 19.78
CA LYS A 221 8.29 38.43 19.69
C LYS A 221 7.39 38.65 20.91
N GLN A 222 6.64 37.63 21.32
CA GLN A 222 5.79 37.68 22.52
C GLN A 222 6.63 37.95 23.78
N LEU A 223 7.67 37.14 24.03
CA LEU A 223 8.59 37.32 25.16
C LEU A 223 9.37 38.65 25.13
N GLY A 224 9.60 39.23 23.94
CA GLY A 224 10.17 40.57 23.79
C GLY A 224 9.21 41.72 24.09
N THR A 225 7.90 41.46 24.11
CA THR A 225 6.86 42.47 24.36
C THR A 225 6.49 42.56 25.84
N ASP A 226 6.55 41.43 26.56
CA ASP A 226 6.35 41.36 28.02
C ASP A 226 7.56 41.85 28.85
N GLY A 227 8.68 42.19 28.20
CA GLY A 227 9.97 42.47 28.84
C GLY A 227 10.29 43.94 29.15
N ALA A 228 9.32 44.86 29.10
CA ALA A 228 9.59 46.31 29.06
C ALA A 228 8.94 47.15 30.19
N ALA A 229 9.35 46.95 31.45
CA ALA A 229 9.39 48.01 32.47
C ALA A 229 10.07 47.57 33.80
N PRO A 230 11.24 48.11 34.17
CA PRO A 230 11.61 48.26 35.58
C PRO A 230 10.82 49.43 36.20
N PRO A 231 10.20 49.28 37.38
CA PRO A 231 9.51 50.40 38.03
C PRO A 231 10.50 51.47 38.49
N ALA A 232 10.15 52.74 38.25
CA ALA A 232 10.95 53.87 38.70
C ALA A 232 10.86 54.03 40.23
N THR A 233 12.02 54.08 40.91
CA THR A 233 12.11 54.36 42.34
C THR A 233 11.76 55.84 42.63
N PRO A 234 10.76 56.15 43.46
CA PRO A 234 10.51 57.52 43.89
C PRO A 234 11.55 57.96 44.93
N ALA A 235 12.00 59.21 44.84
CA ALA A 235 12.82 59.84 45.87
C ALA A 235 11.98 60.15 47.13
N ALA A 236 12.56 59.97 48.32
CA ALA A 236 11.98 60.36 49.59
C ALA A 236 12.61 61.69 50.10
N PRO A 237 11.86 62.57 50.78
CA PRO A 237 12.34 63.89 51.18
C PRO A 237 12.87 63.96 52.63
N GLN A 238 13.64 65.04 52.87
CA GLN A 238 14.29 65.50 54.12
C GLN A 238 15.61 64.82 54.48
#